data_AF-A0A2M7K735-F1
#
_entry.id   AF-A0A2M7K735-F1
#
_cell.length_a   1.000
_cell.length_b   1.000
_cell.length_c   1.000
_cell.angle_alpha   90.00
_cell.angle_beta   90.00
_cell.angle_gamma   90.00
#
_symmetry.space_group_name_H-M   'P 1'
#
loop_
_entity.id
_entity.type
_entity.pdbx_description
1 polymer ?
#
loop_
_entity_poly.entity_id
_entity_poly.type
_entity_poly.pdbx_seq_one_letter_code
_entity_poly.pdbx_strand_id
1 'polypeptide(L)'
;MRMSEENIKLFYKLYPALLFYTNKQIKKIKDISTLEEFIDLSGEEKLKIRNALWDKISLIDSFIEGNPFEFSVEELEIIQSWKNLVKGKFYLIRYLKKHAIFFDVSDHPCAYGVVALNDEFERILGPHLPIILEMVLLPFKEQITYDGFIVPYRSTFGEVFRQDINNIYRETKSKYGIISSLPFSIEEAKQSDADRLKFYIRNKHNREMYWEGIGELIDKNSNLLILYHSEMCKIHARTYRKRLREIGFSNVWFAILEGIVVTSGLTRDG
;
A
#
# COMPACT_ATOMS: atom_id res chain seq x y z
N MET A 1 -10.48 -4.26 10.85
CA MET A 1 -10.79 -3.45 9.65
C MET A 1 -11.53 -4.29 8.60
N ARG A 2 -12.81 -4.06 8.37
CA ARG A 2 -13.60 -4.80 7.38
C ARG A 2 -14.55 -3.89 6.61
N MET A 3 -15.02 -4.33 5.45
CA MET A 3 -16.00 -3.60 4.66
C MET A 3 -17.33 -3.44 5.43
N SER A 4 -18.18 -2.50 5.01
CA SER A 4 -19.54 -2.41 5.52
C SER A 4 -20.35 -3.65 5.17
N GLU A 5 -21.36 -3.98 5.98
CA GLU A 5 -22.19 -5.17 5.75
C GLU A 5 -22.89 -5.13 4.38
N GLU A 6 -23.30 -3.95 3.93
CA GLU A 6 -23.86 -3.73 2.60
C GLU A 6 -22.85 -4.09 1.49
N ASN A 7 -21.61 -3.58 1.60
CA ASN A 7 -20.56 -3.88 0.63
C ASN A 7 -20.17 -5.37 0.66
N ILE A 8 -20.19 -6.00 1.83
CA ILE A 8 -19.95 -7.44 1.97
C ILE A 8 -21.03 -8.24 1.23
N LYS A 9 -22.32 -7.93 1.47
CA LYS A 9 -23.44 -8.58 0.78
C LYS A 9 -23.35 -8.39 -0.72
N LEU A 10 -23.01 -7.19 -1.18
CA LEU A 10 -22.81 -6.88 -2.58
C LEU A 10 -21.65 -7.70 -3.18
N PHE A 11 -20.51 -7.77 -2.50
CA PHE A 11 -19.39 -8.61 -2.97
C PHE A 11 -19.79 -10.08 -3.10
N TYR A 12 -20.47 -10.64 -2.09
CA TYR A 12 -20.94 -12.03 -2.12
C TYR A 12 -22.14 -12.29 -3.04
N LYS A 13 -22.82 -11.25 -3.54
CA LYS A 13 -23.77 -11.34 -4.66
C LYS A 13 -23.02 -11.49 -5.99
N LEU A 14 -22.03 -10.64 -6.23
CA LEU A 14 -21.37 -10.52 -7.53
C LEU A 14 -20.29 -11.59 -7.76
N TYR A 15 -19.44 -11.84 -6.78
CA TYR A 15 -18.24 -12.66 -6.99
C TYR A 15 -18.54 -14.16 -7.19
N PRO A 16 -19.40 -14.81 -6.38
CA PRO A 16 -19.81 -16.18 -6.64
C PRO A 16 -20.52 -16.35 -7.99
N ALA A 17 -21.34 -15.38 -8.41
CA ALA A 17 -22.02 -15.41 -9.71
C ALA A 17 -21.01 -15.42 -10.88
N LEU A 18 -19.96 -14.59 -10.80
CA LEU A 18 -18.88 -14.58 -11.79
C LEU A 18 -18.11 -15.91 -11.81
N LEU A 19 -17.76 -16.47 -10.64
CA LEU A 19 -17.06 -17.76 -10.59
C LEU A 19 -17.93 -18.91 -11.10
N PHE A 20 -19.23 -18.92 -10.78
CA PHE A 20 -20.16 -19.90 -11.30
C PHE A 20 -20.29 -19.83 -12.82
N TYR A 21 -20.44 -18.62 -13.37
CA TYR A 21 -20.43 -18.42 -14.82
C TYR A 21 -19.12 -18.92 -15.44
N THR A 22 -17.98 -18.58 -14.83
CA THR A 22 -16.66 -19.08 -15.23
C THR A 22 -16.67 -20.59 -15.32
N ASN A 23 -17.15 -21.30 -14.28
CA ASN A 23 -17.25 -22.75 -14.29
C ASN A 23 -18.12 -23.28 -15.43
N LYS A 24 -19.27 -22.64 -15.72
CA LYS A 24 -20.13 -23.03 -16.85
C LYS A 24 -19.42 -22.90 -18.20
N GLN A 25 -18.60 -21.86 -18.38
CA GLN A 25 -17.87 -21.63 -19.64
C GLN A 25 -16.72 -22.63 -19.83
N ILE A 26 -15.96 -22.93 -18.79
CA ILE A 26 -14.77 -23.80 -18.90
C ILE A 26 -15.04 -25.27 -18.56
N LYS A 27 -16.23 -25.58 -18.01
CA LYS A 27 -16.66 -26.91 -17.55
C LYS A 27 -15.62 -27.60 -16.65
N LYS A 28 -15.00 -26.84 -15.74
CA LYS A 28 -13.90 -27.34 -14.88
C LYS A 28 -14.39 -28.38 -13.89
N ILE A 29 -15.54 -28.11 -13.27
CA ILE A 29 -16.23 -29.01 -12.36
C ILE A 29 -17.56 -29.39 -12.98
N LYS A 30 -17.77 -30.70 -13.11
CA LYS A 30 -18.98 -31.29 -13.70
C LYS A 30 -20.10 -31.31 -12.68
N ASP A 31 -21.33 -31.45 -13.16
CA ASP A 31 -22.53 -31.67 -12.33
C ASP A 31 -22.90 -30.49 -11.41
N ILE A 32 -22.50 -29.27 -11.77
CA ILE A 32 -22.94 -28.03 -11.12
C ILE A 32 -23.84 -27.26 -12.07
N SER A 33 -25.12 -27.17 -11.73
CA SER A 33 -26.16 -26.56 -12.56
C SER A 33 -26.69 -25.26 -11.97
N THR A 34 -26.63 -25.09 -10.65
CA THR A 34 -27.15 -23.94 -9.90
C THR A 34 -26.07 -23.16 -9.14
N LEU A 35 -26.38 -21.91 -8.78
CA LEU A 35 -25.46 -21.07 -8.01
C LEU A 35 -25.33 -21.58 -6.56
N GLU A 36 -26.41 -22.15 -6.02
CA GLU A 36 -26.46 -22.74 -4.69
C GLU A 36 -25.50 -23.94 -4.60
N GLU A 37 -25.56 -24.86 -5.56
CA GLU A 37 -24.61 -25.98 -5.67
C GLU A 37 -23.16 -25.50 -5.76
N PHE A 38 -22.93 -24.39 -6.49
CA PHE A 38 -21.60 -23.79 -6.59
C PHE A 38 -21.11 -23.20 -5.25
N ILE A 39 -22.01 -22.56 -4.50
CA ILE A 39 -21.69 -21.99 -3.19
C ILE A 39 -21.32 -23.11 -2.19
N ASP A 40 -21.86 -24.31 -2.35
CA ASP A 40 -21.54 -25.45 -1.46
C ASP A 40 -20.23 -26.16 -1.81
N LEU A 41 -19.57 -25.80 -2.92
CA LEU A 41 -18.28 -26.38 -3.27
C LEU A 41 -17.19 -26.12 -2.23
N SER A 42 -16.26 -27.07 -2.17
CA SER A 42 -15.07 -26.95 -1.34
C SER A 42 -14.20 -25.76 -1.77
N GLY A 43 -13.39 -25.25 -0.83
CA GLY A 43 -12.46 -24.16 -1.10
C GLY A 43 -11.45 -24.50 -2.21
N GLU A 44 -10.99 -25.75 -2.28
CA GLU A 44 -10.05 -26.22 -3.31
C GLU A 44 -10.66 -26.21 -4.70
N GLU A 45 -11.92 -26.62 -4.82
CA GLU A 45 -12.67 -26.60 -6.07
C GLU A 45 -12.90 -25.18 -6.57
N LYS A 46 -13.35 -24.28 -5.68
CA LYS A 46 -13.51 -22.87 -6.01
C LYS A 46 -12.17 -22.23 -6.39
N LEU A 47 -11.06 -22.61 -5.74
CA LEU A 47 -9.72 -22.12 -6.08
C LEU A 47 -9.31 -22.49 -7.51
N LYS A 48 -9.63 -23.71 -7.99
CA LYS A 48 -9.36 -24.13 -9.37
C LYS A 48 -10.11 -23.26 -10.39
N ILE A 49 -11.36 -22.92 -10.10
CA ILE A 49 -12.22 -22.08 -10.96
C ILE A 49 -11.73 -20.63 -10.93
N ARG A 50 -11.44 -20.11 -9.74
CA ARG A 50 -10.84 -18.80 -9.52
C ARG A 50 -9.54 -18.63 -10.32
N ASN A 51 -8.64 -19.60 -10.28
CA ASN A 51 -7.39 -19.51 -11.04
C ASN A 51 -7.66 -19.45 -12.55
N ALA A 52 -8.60 -20.25 -13.05
CA ALA A 52 -8.98 -20.23 -14.45
C ALA A 52 -9.63 -18.90 -14.89
N LEU A 53 -10.40 -18.24 -14.02
CA LEU A 53 -10.92 -16.89 -14.27
C LEU A 53 -9.76 -15.91 -14.48
N TRP A 54 -8.80 -15.89 -13.57
CA TRP A 54 -7.67 -14.95 -13.64
C TRP A 54 -6.69 -15.27 -14.78
N ASP A 55 -6.58 -16.53 -15.20
CA ASP A 55 -5.81 -16.92 -16.39
C ASP A 55 -6.52 -16.54 -17.70
N LYS A 56 -7.85 -16.36 -17.68
CA LYS A 56 -8.68 -15.97 -18.82
C LYS A 56 -9.58 -14.78 -18.49
N ILE A 57 -8.96 -13.62 -18.26
CA ILE A 57 -9.64 -12.40 -17.83
C ILE A 57 -10.75 -11.93 -18.78
N SER A 58 -10.69 -12.30 -20.07
CA SER A 58 -11.73 -11.99 -21.06
C SER A 58 -13.09 -12.60 -20.74
N LEU A 59 -13.16 -13.58 -19.84
CA LEU A 59 -14.44 -14.12 -19.35
C LEU A 59 -15.27 -13.09 -18.58
N ILE A 60 -14.63 -12.05 -18.03
CA ILE A 60 -15.34 -10.93 -17.41
C ILE A 60 -16.13 -10.15 -18.46
N ASP A 61 -15.52 -9.88 -19.62
CA ASP A 61 -16.20 -9.16 -20.71
C ASP A 61 -17.42 -9.95 -21.19
N SER A 62 -17.27 -11.26 -21.40
CA SER A 62 -18.40 -12.14 -21.79
C SER A 62 -19.48 -12.25 -20.70
N PHE A 63 -19.11 -12.19 -19.42
CA PHE A 63 -20.07 -12.18 -18.32
C PHE A 63 -20.91 -10.90 -18.34
N ILE A 64 -20.27 -9.75 -18.57
CA ILE A 64 -20.93 -8.45 -18.58
C ILE A 64 -21.82 -8.28 -19.81
N GLU A 65 -21.34 -8.66 -20.99
CA GLU A 65 -22.13 -8.63 -22.24
C GLU A 65 -23.36 -9.53 -22.16
N GLY A 66 -23.21 -10.73 -21.57
CA GLY A 66 -24.31 -11.67 -21.43
C GLY A 66 -25.27 -11.36 -20.29
N ASN A 67 -24.84 -10.59 -19.29
CA ASN A 67 -25.53 -10.28 -18.03
C ASN A 67 -26.50 -11.39 -17.53
N PRO A 68 -26.01 -12.62 -17.30
CA PRO A 68 -26.88 -13.77 -17.07
C PRO A 68 -27.65 -13.72 -15.74
N PHE A 69 -27.33 -12.77 -14.86
CA PHE A 69 -27.94 -12.57 -13.55
C PHE A 69 -28.72 -11.25 -13.44
N GLU A 70 -28.92 -10.54 -14.57
CA GLU A 70 -29.67 -9.29 -14.62
C GLU A 70 -29.17 -8.24 -13.61
N PHE A 71 -27.84 -8.14 -13.46
CA PHE A 71 -27.20 -7.17 -12.59
C PHE A 71 -27.39 -5.75 -13.13
N SER A 72 -27.42 -4.78 -12.21
CA SER A 72 -27.51 -3.36 -12.56
C SER A 72 -26.22 -2.87 -13.23
N VAL A 73 -26.28 -1.68 -13.84
CA VAL A 73 -25.10 -1.07 -14.47
C VAL A 73 -23.98 -0.88 -13.45
N GLU A 74 -24.30 -0.40 -12.25
CA GLU A 74 -23.34 -0.17 -11.17
C GLU A 74 -22.71 -1.47 -10.67
N GLU A 75 -23.48 -2.57 -10.66
CA GLU A 75 -22.99 -3.89 -10.29
C GLU A 75 -22.03 -4.45 -11.35
N LEU A 76 -22.36 -4.29 -12.63
CA LEU A 76 -21.50 -4.67 -13.74
C LEU A 76 -20.22 -3.82 -13.79
N GLU A 77 -20.28 -2.53 -13.45
CA GLU A 77 -19.10 -1.67 -13.33
C GLU A 77 -18.13 -2.16 -12.24
N ILE A 78 -18.65 -2.65 -11.10
CA ILE A 78 -17.80 -3.27 -10.06
C ILE A 78 -17.10 -4.51 -10.63
N ILE A 79 -17.82 -5.38 -11.33
CA ILE A 79 -17.25 -6.59 -11.93
C ILE A 79 -16.22 -6.22 -13.00
N GLN A 80 -16.50 -5.23 -13.85
CA GLN A 80 -15.57 -4.73 -14.86
C GLN A 80 -14.28 -4.21 -14.21
N SER A 81 -14.40 -3.52 -13.07
CA SER A 81 -13.25 -2.97 -12.36
C SER A 81 -12.26 -4.06 -11.95
N TRP A 82 -12.73 -5.29 -11.66
CA TRP A 82 -11.88 -6.42 -11.26
C TRP A 82 -10.86 -6.84 -12.33
N LYS A 83 -10.99 -6.38 -13.58
CA LYS A 83 -9.93 -6.52 -14.58
C LYS A 83 -8.63 -5.80 -14.20
N ASN A 84 -8.70 -4.80 -13.32
CA ASN A 84 -7.56 -4.07 -12.77
C ASN A 84 -6.98 -4.74 -11.51
N LEU A 85 -7.17 -6.06 -11.36
CA LEU A 85 -6.65 -6.83 -10.23
C LEU A 85 -5.12 -6.74 -10.13
N VAL A 86 -4.62 -6.94 -8.92
CA VAL A 86 -3.19 -7.18 -8.67
C VAL A 86 -3.03 -8.57 -8.06
N LYS A 87 -2.48 -9.50 -8.83
CA LYS A 87 -2.13 -10.86 -8.39
C LYS A 87 -0.66 -10.88 -8.01
N GLY A 88 -0.35 -11.34 -6.81
CA GLY A 88 1.05 -11.38 -6.39
C GLY A 88 1.28 -11.99 -5.03
N LYS A 89 2.55 -11.95 -4.63
CA LYS A 89 2.99 -12.25 -3.28
C LYS A 89 3.14 -10.95 -2.52
N PHE A 90 2.72 -10.96 -1.27
CA PHE A 90 2.73 -9.79 -0.42
C PHE A 90 3.27 -10.13 0.95
N TYR A 91 3.97 -9.18 1.56
CA TYR A 91 4.17 -9.14 2.99
C TYR A 91 3.01 -8.36 3.63
N LEU A 92 2.20 -9.04 4.44
CA LEU A 92 1.33 -8.37 5.39
C LEU A 92 2.21 -7.84 6.53
N ILE A 93 2.36 -6.51 6.60
CA ILE A 93 3.32 -5.88 7.51
C ILE A 93 2.68 -5.08 8.64
N ARG A 94 1.41 -4.65 8.50
CA ARG A 94 0.69 -3.86 9.52
C ARG A 94 -0.82 -4.05 9.46
N TYR A 95 -1.44 -4.01 10.64
CA TYR A 95 -2.88 -3.79 10.81
C TYR A 95 -3.13 -2.33 11.21
N LEU A 96 -3.97 -1.60 10.47
CA LEU A 96 -4.37 -0.22 10.81
C LEU A 96 -5.88 -0.14 11.03
N LYS A 97 -6.36 0.97 11.58
CA LYS A 97 -7.81 1.13 11.85
C LYS A 97 -8.69 0.99 10.59
N LYS A 98 -8.23 1.51 9.44
CA LYS A 98 -9.00 1.56 8.20
C LYS A 98 -8.72 0.40 7.23
N HIS A 99 -7.50 -0.13 7.21
CA HIS A 99 -7.06 -1.17 6.28
C HIS A 99 -5.79 -1.86 6.81
N ALA A 100 -5.47 -3.04 6.29
CA ALA A 100 -4.19 -3.69 6.50
C ALA A 100 -3.22 -3.31 5.38
N ILE A 101 -1.91 -3.35 5.66
CA ILE A 101 -0.87 -3.02 4.69
C ILE A 101 -0.27 -4.30 4.11
N PHE A 102 -0.50 -4.49 2.83
CA PHE A 102 0.10 -5.54 2.01
C PHE A 102 1.19 -4.90 1.15
N PHE A 103 2.42 -5.30 1.39
CA PHE A 103 3.60 -4.78 0.73
C PHE A 103 4.05 -5.76 -0.35
N ASP A 104 4.07 -5.30 -1.59
CA ASP A 104 4.37 -6.12 -2.76
C ASP A 104 5.78 -6.70 -2.73
N VAL A 105 5.91 -7.93 -3.19
CA VAL A 105 7.19 -8.63 -3.35
C VAL A 105 7.55 -8.61 -4.84
N SER A 106 8.03 -7.45 -5.30
CA SER A 106 8.42 -7.20 -6.68
C SER A 106 9.63 -6.27 -6.77
N ASP A 107 10.21 -6.14 -7.97
CA ASP A 107 11.33 -5.23 -8.24
C ASP A 107 10.94 -3.74 -8.07
N HIS A 108 9.65 -3.43 -8.20
CA HIS A 108 9.08 -2.09 -8.04
C HIS A 108 7.99 -2.12 -6.95
N PRO A 109 8.39 -2.29 -5.67
CA PRO A 109 7.45 -2.60 -4.61
C PRO A 109 6.47 -1.46 -4.38
N CYS A 110 5.23 -1.82 -4.10
CA CYS A 110 4.13 -0.93 -3.77
C CYS A 110 3.48 -1.33 -2.43
N ALA A 111 2.88 -0.37 -1.74
CA ALA A 111 2.17 -0.62 -0.48
C ALA A 111 0.67 -0.44 -0.70
N TYR A 112 -0.10 -1.52 -0.55
CA TYR A 112 -1.55 -1.54 -0.71
C TYR A 112 -2.26 -1.50 0.64
N GLY A 113 -3.22 -0.59 0.77
CA GLY A 113 -4.18 -0.57 1.87
C GLY A 113 -5.38 -1.42 1.53
N VAL A 114 -5.46 -2.62 2.10
CA VAL A 114 -6.48 -3.62 1.76
C VAL A 114 -7.50 -3.76 2.91
N VAL A 115 -8.78 -3.78 2.57
CA VAL A 115 -9.89 -3.95 3.49
C VAL A 115 -10.38 -5.40 3.45
N ALA A 116 -10.56 -6.02 4.62
CA ALA A 116 -11.03 -7.39 4.72
C ALA A 116 -12.53 -7.51 4.40
N LEU A 117 -12.95 -8.72 3.99
CA LEU A 117 -14.34 -9.10 3.74
C LEU A 117 -15.09 -9.35 5.06
N ASN A 118 -15.48 -10.60 5.36
CA ASN A 118 -16.25 -10.93 6.57
C ASN A 118 -15.46 -10.77 7.88
N ASP A 119 -14.32 -11.45 7.95
CA ASP A 119 -13.45 -11.49 9.11
C ASP A 119 -12.22 -10.58 8.91
N GLU A 120 -11.76 -9.98 10.01
CA GLU A 120 -10.55 -9.16 9.97
C GLU A 120 -9.31 -10.02 9.67
N PHE A 121 -8.35 -9.46 8.94
CA PHE A 121 -7.11 -10.18 8.61
C PHE A 121 -6.36 -10.70 9.84
N GLU A 122 -6.34 -9.96 10.96
CA GLU A 122 -5.71 -10.41 12.20
C GLU A 122 -6.38 -11.67 12.79
N ARG A 123 -7.70 -11.81 12.62
CA ARG A 123 -8.42 -13.03 13.01
C ARG A 123 -8.09 -14.21 12.12
N ILE A 124 -7.89 -13.96 10.82
CA ILE A 124 -7.62 -14.99 9.81
C ILE A 124 -6.16 -15.45 9.84
N LEU A 125 -5.21 -14.51 9.94
CA LEU A 125 -3.78 -14.73 9.75
C LEU A 125 -2.98 -14.66 11.06
N GLY A 126 -3.63 -14.22 12.15
CA GLY A 126 -3.00 -14.05 13.45
C GLY A 126 -2.29 -12.71 13.63
N PRO A 127 -1.80 -12.44 14.86
CA PRO A 127 -1.24 -11.14 15.23
C PRO A 127 0.25 -10.98 14.85
N HIS A 128 0.94 -12.06 14.50
CA HIS A 128 2.40 -12.06 14.34
C HIS A 128 2.82 -11.64 12.94
N LEU A 129 3.46 -10.46 12.85
CA LEU A 129 3.91 -9.86 11.59
C LEU A 129 5.45 -9.85 11.45
N PRO A 130 5.98 -9.78 10.21
CA PRO A 130 5.27 -9.84 8.95
C PRO A 130 4.87 -11.28 8.56
N ILE A 131 3.87 -11.41 7.68
CA ILE A 131 3.43 -12.68 7.10
C ILE A 131 3.59 -12.58 5.58
N ILE A 132 4.28 -13.54 4.95
CA ILE A 132 4.32 -13.65 3.50
C ILE A 132 3.18 -14.53 3.02
N LEU A 133 2.46 -14.09 1.99
CA LEU A 133 1.29 -14.77 1.45
C LEU A 133 1.10 -14.47 -0.04
N GLU A 134 0.34 -15.29 -0.72
CA GLU A 134 -0.16 -15.04 -2.08
C GLU A 134 -1.67 -14.78 -2.06
N MET A 135 -2.11 -13.77 -2.79
CA MET A 135 -3.53 -13.41 -2.93
C MET A 135 -3.78 -12.59 -4.20
N VAL A 136 -5.06 -12.32 -4.50
CA VAL A 136 -5.46 -11.34 -5.51
C VAL A 136 -6.14 -10.17 -4.84
N LEU A 137 -5.62 -8.98 -5.11
CA LEU A 137 -6.22 -7.71 -4.73
C LEU A 137 -7.22 -7.29 -5.80
N LEU A 138 -8.43 -6.94 -5.38
CA LEU A 138 -9.51 -6.50 -6.26
C LEU A 138 -9.91 -5.05 -5.95
N PRO A 139 -10.10 -4.20 -6.97
CA PRO A 139 -10.86 -2.96 -6.77
C PRO A 139 -12.28 -3.28 -6.33
N PHE A 140 -12.80 -2.48 -5.41
CA PHE A 140 -14.19 -2.53 -5.01
C PHE A 140 -14.64 -1.13 -4.60
N LYS A 141 -15.36 -0.43 -5.48
CA LYS A 141 -15.66 1.00 -5.31
C LYS A 141 -14.34 1.78 -5.12
N GLU A 142 -14.25 2.62 -4.09
CA GLU A 142 -13.06 3.44 -3.79
C GLU A 142 -12.01 2.75 -2.91
N GLN A 143 -12.10 1.43 -2.72
CA GLN A 143 -11.22 0.66 -1.84
C GLN A 143 -10.65 -0.57 -2.56
N ILE A 144 -9.59 -1.14 -1.98
CA ILE A 144 -9.03 -2.43 -2.38
C ILE A 144 -9.48 -3.49 -1.39
N THR A 145 -9.99 -4.61 -1.88
CA THR A 145 -10.24 -5.81 -1.10
C THR A 145 -9.53 -7.00 -1.72
N TYR A 146 -9.91 -8.21 -1.33
CA TYR A 146 -9.38 -9.46 -1.88
C TYR A 146 -10.49 -10.36 -2.35
N ASP A 147 -10.12 -11.37 -3.12
CA ASP A 147 -11.05 -12.29 -3.78
C ASP A 147 -11.57 -13.42 -2.86
N GLY A 148 -11.36 -13.32 -1.54
CA GLY A 148 -11.71 -14.35 -0.58
C GLY A 148 -10.70 -15.49 -0.43
N PHE A 149 -9.65 -15.54 -1.26
CA PHE A 149 -8.61 -16.57 -1.18
C PHE A 149 -7.27 -15.99 -0.72
N ILE A 150 -6.66 -16.64 0.28
CA ILE A 150 -5.34 -16.29 0.82
C ILE A 150 -4.53 -17.56 0.97
N VAL A 151 -3.30 -17.56 0.46
CA VAL A 151 -2.37 -18.67 0.60
C VAL A 151 -1.17 -18.19 1.42
N PRO A 152 -1.18 -18.34 2.76
CA PRO A 152 -0.05 -17.94 3.59
C PRO A 152 1.09 -18.96 3.47
N TYR A 153 2.33 -18.47 3.48
CA TYR A 153 3.50 -19.33 3.60
C TYR A 153 3.92 -19.46 5.07
N ARG A 154 4.37 -20.65 5.44
CA ARG A 154 4.99 -20.88 6.76
C ARG A 154 6.39 -20.31 6.73
N SER A 155 6.57 -19.12 7.30
CA SER A 155 7.88 -18.48 7.39
C SER A 155 7.99 -17.68 8.68
N THR A 156 9.17 -17.73 9.29
CA THR A 156 9.54 -16.87 10.42
C THR A 156 10.62 -15.92 9.96
N PHE A 157 10.48 -14.65 10.32
CA PHE A 157 11.43 -13.62 9.94
C PHE A 157 12.28 -13.22 11.15
N GLY A 158 13.58 -13.00 10.92
CA GLY A 158 14.49 -12.47 11.94
C GLY A 158 14.34 -10.96 12.12
N GLU A 159 15.00 -10.39 13.13
CA GLU A 159 14.94 -8.94 13.40
C GLU A 159 15.51 -8.10 12.25
N VAL A 160 16.66 -8.50 11.69
CA VAL A 160 17.31 -7.81 10.56
C VAL A 160 16.36 -7.65 9.38
N PHE A 161 15.75 -8.76 8.94
CA PHE A 161 14.77 -8.74 7.86
C PHE A 161 13.55 -7.86 8.17
N ARG A 162 13.07 -7.86 9.41
CA ARG A 162 11.95 -6.98 9.82
C ARG A 162 12.35 -5.51 9.73
N GLN A 163 13.59 -5.16 10.08
CA GLN A 163 14.09 -3.80 9.95
C GLN A 163 14.19 -3.41 8.47
N ASP A 164 14.76 -4.27 7.63
CA ASP A 164 14.91 -4.05 6.19
C ASP A 164 13.58 -3.85 5.48
N ILE A 165 12.59 -4.74 5.71
CA ILE A 165 11.25 -4.57 5.14
C ILE A 165 10.60 -3.26 5.57
N ASN A 166 10.70 -2.90 6.86
CA ASN A 166 10.11 -1.65 7.35
C ASN A 166 10.77 -0.43 6.70
N ASN A 167 12.07 -0.51 6.45
CA ASN A 167 12.86 0.52 5.80
C ASN A 167 12.45 0.73 4.34
N ILE A 168 12.35 -0.36 3.56
CA ILE A 168 11.88 -0.33 2.17
C ILE A 168 10.43 0.14 2.10
N TYR A 169 9.57 -0.33 3.01
CA TYR A 169 8.18 0.14 3.10
C TYR A 169 8.09 1.66 3.37
N ARG A 170 8.89 2.18 4.32
CA ARG A 170 8.89 3.63 4.64
C ARG A 170 9.31 4.47 3.44
N GLU A 171 10.30 4.00 2.71
CA GLU A 171 10.74 4.66 1.48
C GLU A 171 9.66 4.62 0.40
N THR A 172 9.09 3.44 0.15
CA THR A 172 8.03 3.25 -0.84
C THR A 172 6.82 4.13 -0.53
N LYS A 173 6.40 4.17 0.73
CA LYS A 173 5.33 5.04 1.20
C LYS A 173 5.65 6.52 0.99
N SER A 174 6.91 6.93 1.11
CA SER A 174 7.32 8.30 0.78
C SER A 174 7.34 8.57 -0.72
N LYS A 175 7.52 7.56 -1.56
CA LYS A 175 7.54 7.71 -3.01
C LYS A 175 6.13 7.75 -3.60
N TYR A 176 5.25 6.84 -3.17
CA TYR A 176 3.96 6.58 -3.82
C TYR A 176 2.75 6.70 -2.89
N GLY A 177 2.97 6.96 -1.60
CA GLY A 177 1.90 6.88 -0.60
C GLY A 177 1.48 5.43 -0.31
N ILE A 178 0.27 5.25 0.20
CA ILE A 178 -0.39 3.94 0.34
C ILE A 178 -1.47 3.90 -0.74
N ILE A 179 -1.42 2.89 -1.59
CA ILE A 179 -2.39 2.68 -2.66
C ILE A 179 -3.68 2.16 -2.03
N SER A 180 -4.76 2.91 -2.12
CA SER A 180 -6.06 2.53 -1.53
C SER A 180 -7.13 2.19 -2.55
N SER A 181 -6.89 2.39 -3.85
CA SER A 181 -7.83 2.10 -4.95
C SER A 181 -7.07 1.57 -6.18
N LEU A 182 -7.77 0.87 -7.07
CA LEU A 182 -7.26 0.38 -8.36
C LEU A 182 -8.19 0.84 -9.50
N PRO A 183 -7.70 1.06 -10.73
CA PRO A 183 -6.30 0.91 -11.16
C PRO A 183 -5.37 1.96 -10.52
N PHE A 184 -4.08 1.63 -10.47
CA PHE A 184 -3.04 2.52 -9.94
C PHE A 184 -1.92 2.68 -10.96
N SER A 185 -1.46 3.92 -11.14
CA SER A 185 -0.27 4.24 -11.92
C SER A 185 0.83 4.80 -11.03
N ILE A 186 2.02 4.19 -11.11
CA ILE A 186 3.22 4.65 -10.39
C ILE A 186 3.57 6.09 -10.80
N GLU A 187 3.39 6.43 -12.07
CA GLU A 187 3.73 7.75 -12.61
C GLU A 187 2.83 8.84 -12.03
N GLU A 188 1.53 8.56 -11.88
CA GLU A 188 0.55 9.49 -11.34
C GLU A 188 0.71 9.69 -9.83
N ALA A 189 1.15 8.65 -9.11
CA ALA A 189 1.29 8.69 -7.66
C ALA A 189 2.66 9.13 -7.16
N LYS A 190 3.64 9.29 -8.04
CA LYS A 190 5.00 9.66 -7.68
C LYS A 190 5.01 11.04 -7.03
N GLN A 191 5.37 11.09 -5.75
CA GLN A 191 5.54 12.35 -5.03
C GLN A 191 6.63 13.20 -5.67
N SER A 192 6.49 14.52 -5.51
CA SER A 192 7.46 15.49 -6.02
C SER A 192 8.86 15.19 -5.44
N ASP A 193 9.89 15.44 -6.24
CA ASP A 193 11.28 15.27 -5.79
C ASP A 193 11.58 16.14 -4.55
N ALA A 194 10.88 17.27 -4.38
CA ALA A 194 10.96 18.11 -3.19
C ALA A 194 10.38 17.44 -1.93
N ASP A 195 9.25 16.75 -2.03
CA ASP A 195 8.64 16.05 -0.88
C ASP A 195 9.45 14.81 -0.49
N ARG A 196 10.01 14.11 -1.48
CA ARG A 196 10.97 13.03 -1.26
C ARG A 196 12.21 13.52 -0.51
N LEU A 197 12.79 14.64 -0.94
CA LEU A 197 13.95 15.24 -0.27
C LEU A 197 13.63 15.61 1.19
N LYS A 198 12.48 16.25 1.45
CA LYS A 198 12.03 16.56 2.82
C LYS A 198 11.90 15.31 3.70
N PHE A 199 11.43 14.19 3.14
CA PHE A 199 11.37 12.92 3.85
C PHE A 199 12.76 12.38 4.20
N TYR A 200 13.69 12.38 3.24
CA TYR A 200 15.06 11.90 3.46
C TYR A 200 15.80 12.74 4.52
N ILE A 201 15.59 14.05 4.57
CA ILE A 201 16.30 14.91 5.54
C ILE A 201 15.65 15.05 6.92
N ARG A 202 14.44 14.50 7.09
CA ARG A 202 13.58 14.71 8.26
C ARG A 202 14.25 14.46 9.61
N ASN A 203 15.11 13.45 9.71
CA ASN A 203 15.84 13.11 10.94
C ASN A 203 17.21 12.50 10.60
N LYS A 204 18.08 12.38 11.62
CA LYS A 204 19.47 11.91 11.43
C LYS A 204 19.53 10.53 10.77
N HIS A 205 18.75 9.59 11.26
CA HIS A 205 18.71 8.24 10.73
C HIS A 205 18.27 8.20 9.25
N ASN A 206 17.23 8.94 8.87
CA ASN A 206 16.81 9.03 7.47
C ASN A 206 17.92 9.62 6.59
N ARG A 207 18.65 10.64 7.05
CA ARG A 207 19.76 11.23 6.27
C ARG A 207 20.89 10.26 6.03
N GLU A 208 21.25 9.49 7.06
CA GLU A 208 22.27 8.45 6.95
C GLU A 208 21.81 7.33 6.01
N MET A 209 20.56 6.91 6.15
CA MET A 209 19.98 5.82 5.37
C MET A 209 19.79 6.19 3.89
N TYR A 210 19.37 7.42 3.58
CA TYR A 210 19.04 7.86 2.22
C TYR A 210 20.07 8.84 1.64
N TRP A 211 21.32 8.79 2.13
CA TRP A 211 22.38 9.72 1.71
C TRP A 211 22.56 9.75 0.18
N GLU A 212 22.66 8.58 -0.46
CA GLU A 212 22.82 8.47 -1.92
C GLU A 212 21.61 9.08 -2.65
N GLY A 213 20.40 8.75 -2.21
CA GLY A 213 19.17 9.30 -2.78
C GLY A 213 19.00 10.81 -2.59
N ILE A 214 19.60 11.40 -1.54
CA ILE A 214 19.66 12.86 -1.40
C ILE A 214 20.58 13.45 -2.48
N GLY A 215 21.74 12.86 -2.70
CA GLY A 215 22.69 13.26 -3.75
C GLY A 215 22.05 13.20 -5.13
N GLU A 216 21.44 12.06 -5.48
CA GLU A 216 20.76 11.87 -6.76
C GLU A 216 19.66 12.93 -7.02
N LEU A 217 18.87 13.27 -5.99
CA LEU A 217 17.82 14.29 -6.12
C LEU A 217 18.42 15.67 -6.38
N ILE A 218 19.48 16.04 -5.65
CA ILE A 218 20.16 17.32 -5.79
C ILE A 218 20.84 17.42 -7.16
N ASP A 219 21.50 16.36 -7.61
CA ASP A 219 22.19 16.29 -8.91
C ASP A 219 21.18 16.41 -10.07
N LYS A 220 20.01 15.79 -9.91
CA LYS A 220 18.92 15.86 -10.90
C LYS A 220 18.31 17.26 -10.99
N ASN A 221 18.24 18.00 -9.89
CA ASN A 221 17.63 19.33 -9.86
C ASN A 221 18.35 20.23 -8.85
N SER A 222 19.18 21.15 -9.36
CA SER A 222 19.96 22.07 -8.54
C SER A 222 19.12 22.96 -7.61
N ASN A 223 17.84 23.21 -7.91
CA ASN A 223 16.96 23.97 -7.01
C ASN A 223 16.67 23.21 -5.70
N LEU A 224 16.80 21.88 -5.70
CA LEU A 224 16.67 21.07 -4.50
C LEU A 224 17.85 21.24 -3.53
N LEU A 225 19.00 21.74 -4.00
CA LEU A 225 20.11 22.12 -3.14
C LEU A 225 19.70 23.24 -2.16
N ILE A 226 18.97 24.24 -2.66
CA ILE A 226 18.46 25.35 -1.83
C ILE A 226 17.50 24.81 -0.78
N LEU A 227 16.60 23.90 -1.16
CA LEU A 227 15.68 23.25 -0.23
C LEU A 227 16.43 22.41 0.82
N TYR A 228 17.43 21.65 0.41
CA TYR A 228 18.29 20.86 1.30
C TYR A 228 18.94 21.75 2.36
N HIS A 229 19.63 22.82 1.96
CA HIS A 229 20.29 23.73 2.90
C HIS A 229 19.28 24.42 3.84
N SER A 230 18.13 24.86 3.31
CA SER A 230 17.07 25.48 4.12
C SER A 230 16.58 24.55 5.24
N GLU A 231 16.30 23.29 4.91
CA GLU A 231 15.83 22.30 5.87
C GLU A 231 16.94 21.88 6.86
N MET A 232 18.18 21.73 6.39
CA MET A 232 19.33 21.46 7.27
C MET A 232 19.56 22.61 8.26
N CYS A 233 19.47 23.87 7.82
CA CYS A 233 19.57 25.04 8.69
C CYS A 233 18.49 25.03 9.78
N LYS A 234 17.24 24.66 9.47
CA LYS A 234 16.18 24.52 10.49
C LYS A 234 16.52 23.47 11.56
N ILE A 235 17.11 22.36 11.14
CA ILE A 235 17.53 21.29 12.06
C ILE A 235 18.67 21.77 12.96
N HIS A 236 19.73 22.34 12.36
CA HIS A 236 20.84 22.90 13.13
C HIS A 236 20.39 24.01 14.07
N ALA A 237 19.51 24.92 13.64
CA ALA A 237 18.98 25.98 14.49
C ALA A 237 18.28 25.44 15.74
N ARG A 238 17.49 24.36 15.62
CA ARG A 238 16.87 23.70 16.78
C ARG A 238 17.92 23.10 17.72
N THR A 239 18.94 22.45 17.17
CA THR A 239 20.04 21.86 17.95
C THR A 239 20.85 22.93 18.69
N TYR A 240 21.26 24.00 18.00
CA TYR A 240 22.02 25.10 18.60
C TYR A 240 21.21 25.88 19.61
N ARG A 241 19.93 26.17 19.33
CA ARG A 241 19.03 26.81 20.32
C ARG A 241 18.97 26.03 21.62
N LYS A 242 18.85 24.70 21.55
CA LYS A 242 18.83 23.84 22.75
C LYS A 242 20.16 23.93 23.51
N ARG A 243 21.29 23.76 22.82
CA ARG A 243 22.62 23.83 23.43
C ARG A 243 22.88 25.18 24.09
N LEU A 244 22.59 26.29 23.40
CA LEU A 244 22.77 27.65 23.93
C LEU A 244 21.94 27.87 25.20
N ARG A 245 20.70 27.38 25.24
CA ARG A 245 19.87 27.43 26.45
C ARG A 245 20.46 26.63 27.60
N GLU A 246 21.03 25.45 27.34
CA GLU A 246 21.68 24.61 28.36
C GLU A 246 22.91 25.29 28.99
N ILE A 247 23.64 26.11 28.23
CA ILE A 247 24.80 26.87 28.73
C ILE A 247 24.44 28.30 29.19
N GLY A 248 23.16 28.61 29.37
CA GLY A 248 22.68 29.85 30.00
C GLY A 248 22.34 31.00 29.05
N PHE A 249 22.36 30.80 27.73
CA PHE A 249 21.98 31.82 26.75
C PHE A 249 20.53 31.66 26.28
N SER A 250 19.62 32.50 26.78
CA SER A 250 18.19 32.49 26.41
C SER A 250 17.78 33.57 25.40
N ASN A 251 18.53 34.68 25.29
CA ASN A 251 18.20 35.85 24.46
C ASN A 251 19.31 36.17 23.42
N VAL A 252 19.61 35.20 22.57
CA VAL A 252 20.68 35.30 21.57
C VAL A 252 20.11 35.02 20.18
N TRP A 253 20.46 35.87 19.21
CA TRP A 253 20.29 35.57 17.79
C TRP A 253 21.59 34.99 17.23
N PHE A 254 21.48 34.09 16.26
CA PHE A 254 22.62 33.53 15.56
C PHE A 254 22.23 33.20 14.12
N ALA A 255 23.19 33.28 13.20
CA ALA A 255 23.02 32.86 11.81
C ALA A 255 23.80 31.57 11.56
N ILE A 256 23.22 30.68 10.75
CA ILE A 256 23.81 29.40 10.38
C ILE A 256 23.98 29.35 8.87
N LEU A 257 25.16 28.92 8.43
CA LEU A 257 25.45 28.54 7.05
C LEU A 257 26.01 27.13 7.06
N GLU A 258 25.38 26.21 6.33
CA GLU A 258 25.79 24.79 6.24
C GLU A 258 26.01 24.10 7.60
N GLY A 259 25.21 24.46 8.60
CA GLY A 259 25.34 23.90 9.95
C GLY A 259 26.44 24.53 10.80
N ILE A 260 27.17 25.52 10.28
CA ILE A 260 28.16 26.30 11.00
C ILE A 260 27.52 27.62 11.46
N VAL A 261 27.69 27.98 12.73
CA VAL A 261 27.29 29.31 13.23
C VAL A 261 28.30 30.33 12.71
N VAL A 262 27.85 31.24 11.86
CA VAL A 262 28.72 32.25 11.21
C VAL A 262 28.67 33.61 11.89
N THR A 263 27.62 33.89 12.65
CA THR A 263 27.52 35.10 13.50
C THR A 263 26.53 34.87 14.64
N SER A 264 26.71 35.58 15.75
CA SER A 264 25.77 35.61 16.87
C SER A 264 25.78 36.97 17.56
N GLY A 265 24.72 37.28 18.31
CA GLY A 265 24.64 38.51 19.09
C GLY A 265 23.48 38.47 20.09
N LEU A 266 23.47 39.42 21.02
CA LEU A 266 22.37 39.58 21.98
C LEU A 266 21.15 40.14 21.25
N THR A 267 19.97 39.60 21.58
CA THR A 267 18.71 40.24 21.21
C THR A 267 18.64 41.56 21.97
N ARG A 268 18.66 42.69 21.25
CA ARG A 268 18.45 44.00 21.88
C ARG A 268 16.99 44.09 22.32
N ASP A 269 16.78 44.44 23.59
CA ASP A 269 15.45 44.82 24.07
C ASP A 269 14.99 46.03 23.25
N GLY A 270 13.87 45.87 22.55
CA GLY A 270 13.20 46.93 21.80
C GLY A 270 12.27 47.72 22.70
#